data_AF-A0A836W5W8-F1
#
_entry.id   AF-A0A836W5W8-F1
#
_cell.length_a   1.000
_cell.length_b   1.000
_cell.length_c   1.000
_cell.angle_alpha   90.00
_cell.angle_beta   90.00
_cell.angle_gamma   90.00
#
_symmetry.space_group_name_H-M   'P 1'
#
loop_
_entity.id
_entity.type
_entity.pdbx_description
1 polymer ?
#
loop_
_entity_poly.entity_id
_entity_poly.type
_entity_poly.pdbx_seq_one_letter_code
_entity_poly.pdbx_strand_id
1 'polypeptide(L)'
;MYLKAKAISPLVAALLLIMVGIAGMVLVYLWLTGFAGKSTMVPASMELQLKIEAVKMNASKNEVIIYVRNTGSTTIECGDIYNVTVYVYDSYTGKLVDVDGGAKLACG
;
A
#
# COMPACT_ATOMS: atom_id res chain seq x y z
N MET A 1 -65.25 -5.57 13.99
CA MET A 1 -64.26 -6.65 13.75
C MET A 1 -62.94 -6.20 14.39
N TYR A 2 -62.71 -6.53 15.66
CA TYR A 2 -61.54 -6.04 16.40
C TYR A 2 -60.34 -6.97 16.16
N LEU A 3 -59.38 -6.51 15.35
CA LEU A 3 -58.10 -7.19 15.20
C LEU A 3 -57.27 -6.95 16.46
N LYS A 4 -57.27 -7.92 17.38
CA LYS A 4 -56.36 -7.93 18.53
C LYS A 4 -54.93 -8.10 18.02
N ALA A 5 -54.20 -7.00 17.88
CA ALA A 5 -52.75 -7.05 17.75
C ALA A 5 -52.17 -7.58 19.07
N LYS A 6 -51.57 -8.77 19.03
CA LYS A 6 -50.90 -9.35 20.19
C LYS A 6 -49.61 -8.56 20.41
N ALA A 7 -49.65 -7.62 21.35
CA ALA A 7 -48.45 -6.92 21.79
C ALA A 7 -47.45 -7.96 22.29
N ILE A 8 -46.28 -8.03 21.64
CA ILE A 8 -45.13 -8.71 22.21
C ILE A 8 -44.89 -8.07 23.57
N SER A 9 -44.72 -8.89 24.60
CA SER A 9 -44.50 -8.38 25.95
C SER A 9 -43.35 -7.36 25.93
N PRO A 10 -43.52 -6.14 26.45
CA PRO A 10 -42.50 -5.08 26.37
C PRO A 10 -41.13 -5.53 26.88
N LEU A 11 -41.10 -6.47 27.82
CA LEU A 11 -39.88 -7.09 28.34
C LEU A 11 -39.14 -7.93 27.28
N VAL A 12 -39.88 -8.75 26.52
CA VAL A 12 -39.29 -9.61 25.48
C VAL A 12 -38.74 -8.75 24.33
N ALA A 13 -39.44 -7.65 24.00
CA ALA A 13 -38.97 -6.69 23.02
C ALA A 13 -37.66 -6.03 23.46
N ALA A 14 -37.53 -5.65 24.73
CA ALA A 14 -36.29 -5.09 25.27
C ALA A 14 -35.12 -6.09 25.22
N LEU A 15 -35.37 -7.36 25.55
CA LEU A 15 -34.35 -8.41 25.47
C LEU A 15 -33.87 -8.65 24.03
N LEU A 16 -34.79 -8.67 23.07
CA LEU A 16 -34.46 -8.78 21.65
C LEU A 16 -33.68 -7.55 21.15
N LEU A 17 -34.05 -6.36 21.61
CA LEU A 17 -33.37 -5.11 21.23
C LEU A 17 -31.92 -5.11 21.69
N ILE A 18 -31.65 -5.58 22.91
CA ILE A 18 -30.29 -5.70 23.45
C ILE A 18 -29.49 -6.73 22.65
N MET A 19 -30.08 -7.88 22.30
CA MET A 19 -29.43 -8.94 21.52
C MET A 19 -28.93 -8.43 20.17
N VAL A 20 -29.79 -7.68 19.44
CA VAL A 20 -29.42 -7.09 18.14
C VAL A 20 -28.36 -6.01 18.31
N GLY A 21 -28.43 -5.21 19.39
CA GLY A 21 -27.42 -4.21 19.72
C GLY A 21 -26.03 -4.82 19.92
N ILE A 22 -25.94 -5.93 20.66
CA ILE A 22 -24.69 -6.66 20.88
C ILE A 22 -24.16 -7.23 19.56
N ALA A 23 -25.02 -7.84 18.74
CA ALA A 23 -24.63 -8.38 17.44
C ALA A 23 -24.05 -7.29 16.50
N GLY A 24 -24.70 -6.11 16.45
CA GLY A 24 -24.22 -4.96 15.68
C GLY A 24 -22.86 -4.46 16.16
N MET A 25 -22.67 -4.36 17.48
CA MET A 25 -21.39 -3.91 18.07
C MET A 25 -20.23 -4.86 17.73
N VAL A 26 -20.44 -6.18 17.82
CA VAL A 26 -19.42 -7.18 17.47
C VAL A 26 -19.06 -7.09 15.99
N LEU A 27 -20.05 -6.91 15.10
CA LEU A 27 -19.80 -6.76 13.67
C LEU A 27 -18.91 -5.54 13.36
N VAL A 28 -19.17 -4.39 14.00
CA VAL A 28 -18.36 -3.18 13.84
C VAL A 28 -16.94 -3.39 14.37
N TYR A 29 -16.77 -4.08 15.51
CA TYR A 29 -15.45 -4.42 16.05
C TYR A 29 -14.65 -5.32 15.09
N LEU A 30 -15.28 -6.35 14.53
CA LEU A 30 -14.65 -7.22 13.54
C LEU A 30 -14.29 -6.48 12.26
N TRP A 31 -15.13 -5.53 11.83
CA TRP A 31 -14.83 -4.70 10.67
C TRP A 31 -13.64 -3.77 10.93
N LEU A 32 -13.60 -3.09 12.08
CA LEU A 32 -12.50 -2.21 12.46
C LEU A 32 -11.17 -2.95 12.59
N THR A 33 -11.18 -4.11 13.24
CA THR A 33 -9.96 -4.94 13.41
C THR A 33 -9.53 -5.62 12.11
N GLY A 34 -10.47 -6.05 11.27
CA GLY A 34 -10.19 -6.58 9.93
C GLY A 34 -9.62 -5.54 8.96
N PHE A 35 -10.06 -4.28 9.05
CA PHE A 35 -9.52 -3.18 8.27
C PHE A 35 -8.18 -2.68 8.81
N ALA A 36 -8.04 -2.56 10.14
CA ALA A 36 -6.79 -2.19 10.79
C ALA A 36 -5.69 -3.25 10.58
N GLY A 37 -6.03 -4.54 10.66
CA GLY A 37 -5.08 -5.64 10.42
C GLY A 37 -4.56 -5.70 8.98
N LYS A 38 -5.33 -5.22 8.00
CA LYS A 38 -4.88 -5.08 6.61
C LYS A 38 -3.99 -3.85 6.38
N SER A 39 -4.09 -2.82 7.22
CA SER A 39 -3.33 -1.58 7.07
C SER A 39 -1.88 -1.69 7.57
N THR A 40 -1.59 -2.65 8.45
CA THR A 40 -0.22 -2.98 8.91
C THR A 40 0.48 -4.02 8.04
N MET A 41 -0.20 -4.60 7.06
CA MET A 41 0.46 -5.34 5.99
C MET A 41 0.94 -4.32 4.96
N VAL A 42 2.02 -3.62 5.31
CA VAL A 42 2.89 -3.02 4.30
C VAL A 42 3.10 -4.13 3.26
N PRO A 43 2.62 -3.96 2.02
CA PRO A 43 2.73 -5.03 1.04
C PRO A 43 4.22 -5.36 0.93
N ALA A 44 4.58 -6.65 0.94
CA ALA A 44 5.97 -7.11 0.84
C ALA A 44 6.71 -6.55 -0.40
N SER A 45 5.99 -5.92 -1.34
CA SER A 45 6.55 -5.07 -2.40
C SER A 45 7.21 -3.77 -1.93
N MET A 46 7.10 -3.39 -0.65
CA MET A 46 7.81 -2.27 -0.02
C MET A 46 9.00 -2.72 0.84
N GLU A 47 9.29 -4.03 0.93
CA GLU A 47 10.54 -4.53 1.55
C GLU A 47 11.74 -4.49 0.61
N LEU A 48 11.53 -4.21 -0.69
CA LEU A 48 12.59 -3.71 -1.56
C LEU A 48 12.85 -2.24 -1.23
N GLN A 49 13.57 -2.03 -0.12
CA GLN A 49 14.01 -0.70 0.31
C GLN A 49 15.24 -0.27 -0.51
N LEU A 50 15.05 -0.09 -1.81
CA LEU A 50 16.08 0.48 -2.67
C LEU A 50 16.09 2.00 -2.45
N LYS A 51 17.10 2.49 -1.75
CA LYS A 51 17.28 3.91 -1.48
C LYS A 51 18.25 4.50 -2.50
N ILE A 52 17.85 5.59 -3.14
CA ILE A 52 18.74 6.38 -4.00
C ILE A 52 19.67 7.19 -3.09
N GLU A 53 20.98 6.97 -3.21
CA GLU A 53 22.00 7.67 -2.42
C GLU A 53 22.52 8.90 -3.14
N ALA A 54 22.72 8.78 -4.45
CA ALA A 54 23.25 9.85 -5.28
C ALA A 54 22.81 9.68 -6.73
N VAL A 55 22.69 10.80 -7.43
CA VAL A 55 22.48 10.85 -8.87
C VAL A 55 23.56 11.74 -9.46
N LYS A 56 24.26 11.24 -10.47
CA LYS A 56 25.28 11.98 -11.21
C LYS A 56 24.85 12.07 -12.67
N MET A 57 24.71 13.30 -13.15
CA MET A 57 24.47 13.56 -14.57
C MET A 57 25.80 13.92 -15.24
N ASN A 58 26.12 13.21 -16.31
CA ASN A 58 27.28 13.48 -17.14
C ASN A 58 26.82 14.03 -18.50
N ALA A 59 26.75 15.36 -18.61
CA ALA A 59 26.33 16.04 -19.83
C ALA A 59 27.23 15.72 -21.03
N SER A 60 28.53 15.52 -20.82
CA SER A 60 29.48 15.25 -21.90
C SER A 60 29.32 13.86 -22.51
N LYS A 61 28.78 12.90 -21.74
CA LYS A 61 28.53 11.53 -22.20
C LYS A 61 27.04 11.22 -22.42
N ASN A 62 26.17 12.21 -22.19
CA ASN A 62 24.72 12.05 -22.19
C ASN A 62 24.26 10.84 -21.34
N GLU A 63 24.84 10.71 -20.14
CA GLU A 63 24.65 9.55 -19.25
C GLU A 63 24.20 10.01 -17.86
N VAL A 64 23.25 9.28 -17.27
CA VAL A 64 22.78 9.48 -15.90
C VAL A 64 23.14 8.25 -15.08
N ILE A 65 23.96 8.43 -14.05
CA ILE A 65 24.39 7.37 -13.14
C ILE A 65 23.62 7.53 -11.83
N ILE A 66 22.85 6.51 -11.46
CA ILE A 66 22.06 6.48 -10.23
C ILE A 66 22.68 5.45 -9.30
N TYR A 67 23.09 5.89 -8.11
CA TYR A 67 23.58 5.02 -7.06
C TYR A 67 22.42 4.64 -6.16
N VAL A 68 22.12 3.35 -6.10
CA VAL A 68 21.04 2.80 -5.29
C VAL A 68 21.63 1.83 -4.27
N ARG A 69 21.25 1.99 -3.00
CA ARG A 69 21.61 1.09 -1.92
C ARG A 69 20.38 0.28 -1.52
N ASN A 70 20.56 -1.02 -1.40
CA ASN A 70 19.57 -1.89 -0.78
C ASN A 70 19.62 -1.72 0.75
N THR A 71 18.52 -1.28 1.35
CA THR A 71 18.35 -1.19 2.82
C THR A 71 17.37 -2.23 3.35
N GLY A 72 16.89 -3.14 2.49
CA GLY A 72 15.99 -4.23 2.86
C GLY A 72 16.72 -5.46 3.40
N SER A 73 15.94 -6.44 3.86
CA SER A 73 16.45 -7.71 4.38
C SER A 73 16.74 -8.76 3.30
N THR A 74 16.34 -8.50 2.06
CA THR A 74 16.57 -9.40 0.91
C THR A 74 17.84 -8.99 0.19
N THR A 75 18.80 -9.91 0.03
CA THR A 75 19.97 -9.70 -0.84
C THR A 75 19.53 -9.64 -2.30
N ILE A 76 20.02 -8.65 -3.04
CA ILE A 76 19.80 -8.54 -4.50
C ILE A 76 21.10 -8.98 -5.17
N GLU A 77 21.04 -10.03 -5.97
CA GLU A 77 22.18 -10.51 -6.73
C GLU A 77 22.27 -9.80 -8.09
N CYS A 78 23.47 -9.87 -8.67
CA CYS A 78 23.70 -9.29 -9.98
C CYS A 78 22.88 -10.02 -11.05
N GLY A 79 21.94 -9.33 -11.69
CA GLY A 79 21.09 -9.89 -12.75
C GLY A 79 19.65 -10.17 -12.34
N ASP A 80 19.32 -10.07 -11.04
CA ASP A 80 17.93 -10.22 -10.57
C ASP A 80 17.01 -9.10 -11.07
N ILE A 81 17.59 -7.93 -11.36
CA ILE A 81 16.86 -6.76 -11.83
C ILE A 81 17.18 -6.56 -13.32
N TYR A 82 16.23 -6.94 -14.17
CA TYR A 82 16.37 -6.97 -15.61
C TYR A 82 15.67 -5.80 -16.33
N ASN A 83 14.62 -5.22 -15.72
CA ASN A 83 13.84 -4.14 -16.30
C ASN A 83 13.79 -2.96 -15.31
N VAL A 84 14.71 -2.01 -15.44
CA VAL A 84 14.62 -0.72 -14.74
C VAL A 84 14.19 0.33 -15.74
N THR A 85 13.12 1.05 -15.41
CA THR A 85 12.70 2.23 -16.17
C THR A 85 12.98 3.48 -15.36
N VAL A 86 13.76 4.39 -15.92
CA VAL A 86 14.08 5.68 -15.32
C VAL A 86 13.25 6.75 -16.00
N TYR A 87 12.50 7.51 -15.21
CA TYR A 87 11.74 8.66 -15.67
C TYR A 87 12.44 9.94 -15.23
N VAL A 88 12.77 10.80 -16.19
CA VAL A 88 13.35 12.12 -15.92
C VAL A 88 12.26 13.17 -16.07
N TYR A 89 12.02 13.94 -15.01
CA TYR A 89 11.07 15.04 -15.00
C TYR A 89 11.80 16.37 -14.88
N ASP A 90 11.26 17.38 -15.55
CA ASP A 90 11.71 18.76 -15.40
C ASP A 90 11.20 19.33 -14.06
N SER A 91 12.09 19.93 -13.27
CA SER A 91 11.76 20.41 -11.91
C SER A 91 10.87 21.66 -11.90
N TYR A 92 10.81 22.43 -13.00
CA TYR A 92 10.06 23.68 -13.06
C TYR A 92 8.66 23.49 -13.64
N THR A 93 8.53 22.58 -14.60
CA THR A 93 7.29 22.35 -15.36
C THR A 93 6.60 21.04 -14.97
N GLY A 94 7.29 20.13 -14.27
CA GLY A 94 6.77 18.81 -13.92
C GLY A 94 6.54 17.88 -15.13
N LYS A 95 7.02 18.27 -16.31
CA LYS A 95 6.85 17.51 -17.54
C LYS A 95 7.89 16.40 -17.64
N LEU A 96 7.48 15.26 -18.18
CA LEU A 96 8.39 14.19 -18.59
C LEU A 96 9.34 14.71 -19.68
N VAL A 97 10.64 14.59 -19.41
CA VAL A 97 11.72 14.99 -20.32
C VAL A 97 12.23 13.78 -21.08
N ASP A 98 12.47 12.67 -20.39
CA ASP A 98 13.02 11.46 -20.98
C ASP A 98 12.62 10.21 -20.19
N VAL A 99 12.57 9.07 -20.89
CA VAL A 99 12.31 7.75 -20.30
C VAL A 99 13.28 6.74 -20.89
N ASP A 100 14.15 6.20 -20.03
CA ASP A 100 14.99 5.06 -20.41
C ASP A 100 14.42 3.78 -19.81
N GLY A 101 13.98 2.86 -20.68
CA GLY A 101 13.44 1.55 -20.30
C GLY A 101 14.46 0.41 -20.31
N GLY A 102 15.73 0.70 -20.61
CA GLY A 102 16.80 -0.28 -20.77
C GLY A 102 17.86 -0.25 -19.68
N ALA A 103 17.68 0.53 -18.62
CA ALA A 103 18.67 0.70 -17.58
C ALA A 103 18.96 -0.66 -16.90
N LYS A 104 20.25 -1.01 -16.81
CA LYS A 104 20.74 -2.23 -16.17
C LYS A 104 21.56 -1.87 -14.94
N LEU A 105 21.49 -2.72 -13.92
CA LEU A 105 22.39 -2.59 -12.77
C LEU A 105 23.80 -2.96 -13.19
N ALA A 106 24.72 -2.01 -13.04
CA ALA A 106 26.15 -2.29 -13.13
C ALA A 106 26.61 -2.82 -11.76
N CYS A 107 27.02 -4.09 -11.73
CA CYS A 107 27.58 -4.72 -10.54
C CYS A 107 29.11 -4.58 -10.57
N GLY A 108 29.71 -4.17 -9.45
CA GLY A 108 31.15 -3.99 -9.30
C GLY A 108 31.67 -4.65 -8.03
#